data_AF-A0A6I9NM47-F1
#
_entry.id   AF-A0A6I9NM47-F1
#
_cell.length_a   1.000
_cell.length_b   1.000
_cell.length_c   1.000
_cell.angle_alpha   90.00
_cell.angle_beta   90.00
_cell.angle_gamma   90.00
#
_symmetry.space_group_name_H-M   'P 1'
#
loop_
_entity.id
_entity.type
_entity.pdbx_description
1 polymer ?
#
loop_
_entity_poly.entity_id
_entity_poly.type
_entity_poly.pdbx_seq_one_letter_code
_entity_poly.pdbx_strand_id
1 'polypeptide(L)'
;MSMQRLMVMADFPTGFSTKLQDFYKRLYFPTELKSVKNSLNVRPWDDVLLVSVLKGQNVTGVRKDKGKKDFLVEQISVVLLRTELLQRQHRYKELCRYLRVVETDNPLLFHQVQDLIPFFTCMMGDLPFALGSLLPTVNAPASRFTPQLFLFYLLVFQTATAPKVVVLQSSELSFDKVWEPIKDAVPLTWVTLVRFALRVHRCCPAVYADPQCWASLINVANTPKALQRPSPKFLLEAMGFVSSTLQDEYGSNIQIPRFFMEEYPDQAVLLLVTGALCLRILDAPLNPAFLVLNAFKENVWALGWLWSTLSSSPERFNSFLLEFSEETENITGLSSHHWFHLRIDQPDS
;
A
#
# COMPACT_ATOMS: atom_id res chain seq x y z
N MET A 1 -23.55 -13.01 -22.39
CA MET A 1 -23.89 -12.83 -20.97
C MET A 1 -23.98 -14.21 -20.33
N SER A 2 -23.17 -14.53 -19.32
CA SER A 2 -23.20 -15.87 -18.69
C SER A 2 -24.35 -15.99 -17.69
N MET A 3 -24.88 -17.20 -17.49
CA MET A 3 -25.95 -17.47 -16.52
C MET A 3 -25.56 -17.06 -15.09
N GLN A 4 -24.30 -17.28 -14.72
CA GLN A 4 -23.72 -16.83 -13.45
C GLN A 4 -23.85 -15.33 -13.25
N ARG A 5 -23.59 -14.54 -14.30
CA ARG A 5 -23.75 -13.09 -14.23
C ARG A 5 -25.19 -12.70 -13.94
N LEU A 6 -26.17 -13.34 -14.57
CA LEU A 6 -27.58 -13.10 -14.26
C LEU A 6 -27.88 -13.45 -12.80
N MET A 7 -27.46 -14.63 -12.33
CA MET A 7 -27.72 -15.09 -10.96
C MET A 7 -27.10 -14.20 -9.87
N VAL A 8 -25.94 -13.60 -10.14
CA VAL A 8 -25.26 -12.73 -9.17
C VAL A 8 -25.72 -11.28 -9.28
N MET A 9 -25.88 -10.76 -10.50
CA MET A 9 -26.03 -9.32 -10.75
C MET A 9 -27.48 -8.86 -10.84
N ALA A 10 -28.43 -9.76 -11.15
CA ALA A 10 -29.83 -9.40 -11.27
C ALA A 10 -30.52 -9.34 -9.90
N ASP A 11 -31.48 -8.42 -9.79
CA ASP A 11 -32.36 -8.32 -8.63
C ASP A 11 -33.57 -9.24 -8.82
N PHE A 12 -33.39 -10.52 -8.47
CA PHE A 12 -34.45 -11.50 -8.54
C PHE A 12 -35.27 -11.52 -7.24
N PRO A 13 -36.59 -11.78 -7.31
CA PRO A 13 -37.40 -12.02 -6.11
C PRO A 13 -36.84 -13.18 -5.27
N THR A 14 -37.02 -13.09 -3.95
CA THR A 14 -36.57 -14.10 -2.98
C THR A 14 -37.03 -15.50 -3.40
N GLY A 15 -36.10 -16.46 -3.39
CA GLY A 15 -36.36 -17.85 -3.80
C GLY A 15 -36.51 -18.10 -5.30
N PHE A 16 -36.49 -17.07 -6.17
CA PHE A 16 -36.53 -17.29 -7.63
C PHE A 16 -35.28 -18.04 -8.12
N SER A 17 -34.09 -17.61 -7.69
CA SER A 17 -32.83 -18.29 -8.04
C SER A 17 -32.81 -19.75 -7.61
N THR A 18 -33.40 -20.06 -6.44
CA THR A 18 -33.55 -21.44 -5.95
C THR A 18 -34.49 -22.25 -6.85
N LYS A 19 -35.67 -21.71 -7.19
CA LYS A 19 -36.60 -22.36 -8.12
C LYS A 19 -35.98 -22.60 -9.49
N LEU A 20 -35.21 -21.64 -9.99
CA LEU A 20 -34.48 -21.74 -11.25
C LEU A 20 -33.44 -22.87 -11.17
N GLN A 21 -32.61 -22.89 -10.12
CA GLN A 21 -31.67 -23.98 -9.90
C GLN A 21 -32.34 -25.34 -9.80
N ASP A 22 -33.45 -25.45 -9.07
CA ASP A 22 -34.18 -26.70 -8.89
C ASP A 22 -34.82 -27.18 -10.20
N PHE A 23 -35.35 -26.25 -11.01
CA PHE A 23 -35.83 -26.55 -12.35
C PHE A 23 -34.71 -27.15 -13.21
N TYR A 24 -33.55 -26.49 -13.26
CA TYR A 24 -32.41 -26.97 -14.05
C TYR A 24 -31.82 -28.29 -13.51
N LYS A 25 -31.79 -28.50 -12.20
CA LYS A 25 -31.33 -29.77 -11.61
C LYS A 25 -32.20 -30.96 -12.02
N ARG A 26 -33.48 -30.73 -12.35
CA ARG A 26 -34.42 -31.75 -12.85
C ARG A 26 -34.28 -32.03 -14.34
N LEU A 27 -33.62 -31.17 -15.10
CA LEU A 27 -33.36 -31.40 -16.52
C LEU A 27 -32.23 -32.42 -16.69
N TYR A 28 -32.42 -33.35 -17.62
CA TYR A 28 -31.35 -34.25 -18.07
C TYR A 28 -30.42 -33.47 -18.99
N PHE A 29 -29.22 -33.18 -18.49
CA PHE A 29 -28.15 -32.59 -19.29
C PHE A 29 -27.27 -33.71 -19.87
N PRO A 30 -27.02 -33.71 -21.19
CA PRO A 30 -25.94 -34.48 -21.79
C PRO A 30 -24.61 -34.20 -21.07
N THR A 31 -23.72 -35.19 -21.03
CA THR A 31 -22.42 -35.12 -20.35
C THR A 31 -21.57 -33.95 -20.83
N GLU A 32 -21.73 -33.56 -22.09
CA GLU A 32 -21.05 -32.46 -22.77
C GLU A 32 -21.50 -31.10 -22.22
N LEU A 33 -22.70 -31.02 -21.62
CA LEU A 33 -23.28 -29.82 -21.02
C LEU A 33 -23.11 -29.75 -19.49
N LYS A 34 -22.22 -30.57 -18.92
CA LYS A 34 -21.93 -30.56 -17.48
C LYS A 34 -21.43 -29.19 -17.00
N SER A 35 -20.70 -28.45 -17.84
CA SER A 35 -20.27 -27.07 -17.55
C SER A 35 -21.46 -26.12 -17.40
N VAL A 36 -22.47 -26.23 -18.26
CA VAL A 36 -23.71 -25.44 -18.20
C VAL A 36 -24.47 -25.76 -16.93
N LYS A 37 -24.63 -27.04 -16.59
CA LYS A 37 -25.26 -27.48 -15.34
C LYS A 37 -24.53 -26.93 -14.11
N ASN A 38 -23.19 -26.99 -14.10
CA ASN A 38 -22.38 -26.48 -13.00
C ASN A 38 -22.38 -24.96 -12.91
N SER A 39 -22.56 -24.25 -14.03
CA SER A 39 -22.62 -22.78 -14.04
C SER A 39 -23.80 -22.23 -13.23
N LEU A 40 -24.81 -23.05 -12.95
CA LEU A 40 -25.99 -22.68 -12.16
C LEU A 40 -25.79 -22.90 -10.65
N ASN A 41 -24.69 -23.53 -10.23
CA ASN A 41 -24.37 -23.75 -8.82
C ASN A 41 -23.80 -22.47 -8.17
N VAL A 42 -24.62 -21.42 -8.14
CA VAL A 42 -24.31 -20.13 -7.52
C VAL A 42 -25.10 -20.03 -6.21
N ARG A 43 -24.44 -19.83 -5.08
CA ARG A 43 -25.15 -19.65 -3.81
C ARG A 43 -26.02 -18.37 -3.90
N PRO A 44 -27.33 -18.40 -3.61
CA PRO A 44 -28.14 -17.19 -3.76
C PRO A 44 -27.79 -16.16 -2.68
N TRP A 45 -28.13 -14.88 -2.89
CA TRP A 45 -27.83 -13.79 -1.94
C TRP A 45 -28.54 -13.94 -0.59
N ASP A 46 -29.64 -14.68 -0.53
CA ASP A 46 -30.43 -15.00 0.67
C ASP A 46 -29.98 -16.29 1.38
N ASP A 47 -28.92 -16.95 0.90
CA ASP A 47 -28.36 -18.11 1.57
C ASP A 47 -27.88 -17.78 2.99
N VAL A 48 -28.24 -18.64 3.95
CA VAL A 48 -28.01 -18.40 5.38
C VAL A 48 -26.52 -18.25 5.73
N LEU A 49 -25.64 -19.07 5.16
CA LEU A 49 -24.20 -18.99 5.44
C LEU A 49 -23.62 -17.70 4.84
N LEU A 50 -23.93 -17.42 3.57
CA LEU A 50 -23.48 -16.19 2.92
C LEU A 50 -23.96 -14.94 3.67
N VAL A 51 -25.25 -14.87 3.99
CA VAL A 51 -25.84 -13.74 4.72
C VAL A 51 -25.17 -13.57 6.08
N SER A 52 -24.88 -14.66 6.78
CA SER A 52 -24.18 -14.60 8.07
C SER A 52 -22.76 -14.04 7.94
N VAL A 53 -22.04 -14.36 6.85
CA VAL A 53 -20.72 -13.79 6.54
C VAL A 53 -20.84 -12.31 6.22
N LEU A 54 -21.74 -11.91 5.32
CA LEU A 54 -21.92 -10.51 4.91
C LEU A 54 -22.31 -9.62 6.11
N LYS A 55 -23.15 -10.12 7.01
CA LYS A 55 -23.52 -9.46 8.28
C LYS A 55 -22.40 -9.46 9.33
N GLY A 56 -21.34 -10.25 9.13
CA GLY A 56 -20.22 -10.39 10.06
C GLY A 56 -20.51 -11.27 11.28
N GLN A 57 -21.57 -12.07 11.23
CA GLN A 57 -21.93 -13.04 12.26
C GLN A 57 -21.11 -14.33 12.12
N ASN A 58 -20.60 -14.61 10.92
CA ASN A 58 -19.70 -15.71 10.64
C ASN A 58 -18.40 -15.19 10.04
N VAL A 59 -17.31 -15.33 10.79
CA VAL A 59 -15.96 -14.87 10.39
C VAL A 59 -15.06 -15.99 9.90
N THR A 60 -15.56 -17.22 9.84
CA THR A 60 -14.80 -18.40 9.39
C THR A 60 -15.25 -18.90 8.02
N GLY A 61 -16.41 -18.48 7.53
CA GLY A 61 -17.01 -19.03 6.31
C GLY A 61 -17.53 -20.45 6.50
N VAL A 62 -17.67 -20.94 7.74
CA VAL A 62 -18.08 -22.32 8.05
C VAL A 62 -19.30 -22.34 8.95
N ARG A 63 -20.30 -23.14 8.59
CA ARG A 63 -21.48 -23.43 9.44
C ARG A 63 -21.60 -24.93 9.67
N LYS A 64 -21.99 -25.32 10.89
CA LYS A 64 -22.45 -26.69 11.14
C LYS A 64 -23.95 -26.76 10.89
N ASP A 65 -24.37 -27.62 9.98
CA ASP A 65 -25.77 -27.94 9.74
C ASP A 65 -26.00 -29.45 9.92
N LYS A 66 -26.85 -29.82 10.89
CA LYS A 66 -27.19 -31.22 11.22
C LYS A 66 -25.97 -32.15 11.33
N GLY A 67 -24.90 -31.67 11.96
CA GLY A 67 -23.64 -32.41 12.16
C GLY A 67 -22.66 -32.37 10.98
N LYS A 68 -23.06 -31.86 9.81
CA LYS A 68 -22.17 -31.67 8.65
C LYS A 68 -21.63 -30.23 8.60
N LYS A 69 -20.38 -30.06 8.18
CA LYS A 69 -19.80 -28.73 7.94
C LYS A 69 -20.17 -28.27 6.52
N ASP A 70 -20.79 -27.10 6.43
CA ASP A 70 -20.99 -26.34 5.20
C ASP A 70 -19.94 -25.23 5.14
N PHE A 71 -19.21 -25.16 4.03
CA PHE A 71 -18.15 -24.19 3.77
C PHE A 71 -18.61 -23.21 2.69
N LEU A 72 -18.22 -21.94 2.83
CA LEU A 72 -18.48 -20.93 1.82
C LEU A 72 -17.47 -21.10 0.68
N VAL A 73 -17.78 -22.02 -0.24
CA VAL A 73 -16.99 -22.29 -1.45
C VAL A 73 -17.75 -21.78 -2.67
N GLU A 74 -17.12 -20.96 -3.51
CA GLU A 74 -17.69 -20.47 -4.77
C GLU A 74 -16.67 -20.49 -5.92
N GLN A 75 -17.14 -20.67 -7.15
CA GLN A 75 -16.28 -20.53 -8.33
C GLN A 75 -15.71 -19.11 -8.43
N ILE A 76 -14.48 -18.97 -8.90
CA ILE A 76 -13.80 -17.68 -9.00
C ILE A 76 -14.59 -16.67 -9.84
N SER A 77 -15.28 -17.12 -10.88
CA SER A 77 -16.16 -16.26 -11.68
C SER A 77 -17.27 -15.63 -10.85
N VAL A 78 -17.86 -16.36 -9.90
CA VAL A 78 -18.89 -15.87 -8.98
C VAL A 78 -18.29 -14.89 -7.98
N VAL A 79 -17.10 -15.19 -7.44
CA VAL A 79 -16.36 -14.29 -6.54
C VAL A 79 -16.10 -12.94 -7.20
N LEU A 80 -15.64 -12.93 -8.45
CA LEU A 80 -15.40 -11.70 -9.23
C LEU A 80 -16.70 -10.91 -9.46
N LEU A 81 -17.80 -11.58 -9.81
CA LEU A 81 -19.10 -10.95 -10.02
C LEU A 81 -19.66 -10.34 -8.73
N ARG A 82 -19.54 -11.03 -7.59
CA ARG A 82 -19.94 -10.49 -6.28
C ARG A 82 -19.08 -9.30 -5.89
N THR A 83 -17.79 -9.37 -6.19
CA THR A 83 -16.83 -8.28 -5.96
C THR A 83 -17.20 -7.05 -6.78
N GLU A 84 -17.52 -7.22 -8.07
CA GLU A 84 -18.02 -6.16 -8.95
C GLU A 84 -19.32 -5.54 -8.39
N LEU A 85 -20.29 -6.38 -7.99
CA LEU A 85 -21.59 -5.89 -7.52
C LEU A 85 -21.48 -5.12 -6.20
N LEU A 86 -20.76 -5.68 -5.21
CA LEU A 86 -20.63 -5.06 -3.90
C LEU A 86 -19.87 -3.71 -3.97
N GLN A 87 -18.89 -3.59 -4.88
CA GLN A 87 -18.25 -2.31 -5.17
C GLN A 87 -19.24 -1.29 -5.74
N ARG A 88 -20.03 -1.67 -6.76
CA ARG A 88 -21.05 -0.79 -7.35
C ARG A 88 -22.12 -0.35 -6.35
N GLN A 89 -22.42 -1.19 -5.37
CA GLN A 89 -23.37 -0.89 -4.31
C GLN A 89 -22.73 -0.15 -3.12
N HIS A 90 -21.44 0.16 -3.18
CA HIS A 90 -20.67 0.76 -2.08
C HIS A 90 -20.72 -0.05 -0.76
N ARG A 91 -20.94 -1.38 -0.85
CA ARG A 91 -21.02 -2.31 0.29
C ARG A 91 -19.64 -2.90 0.63
N TYR A 92 -18.63 -2.02 0.75
CA TYR A 92 -17.24 -2.41 0.94
C TYR A 92 -16.98 -3.22 2.22
N LYS A 93 -17.75 -2.98 3.29
CA LYS A 93 -17.66 -3.74 4.54
C LYS A 93 -18.03 -5.20 4.36
N GLU A 94 -19.07 -5.45 3.59
CA GLU A 94 -19.57 -6.79 3.30
C GLU A 94 -18.62 -7.50 2.33
N LEU A 95 -18.09 -6.76 1.35
CA LEU A 95 -17.06 -7.24 0.44
C LEU A 95 -15.82 -7.72 1.19
N CYS A 96 -15.29 -6.92 2.13
CA CYS A 96 -14.13 -7.30 2.93
C CYS A 96 -14.40 -8.56 3.76
N ARG A 97 -15.59 -8.68 4.37
CA ARG A 97 -15.98 -9.87 5.14
C ARG A 97 -16.03 -11.12 4.26
N TYR A 98 -16.63 -10.99 3.07
CA TYR A 98 -16.74 -12.07 2.10
C TYR A 98 -15.36 -12.56 1.61
N LEU A 99 -14.51 -11.64 1.12
CA LEU A 99 -13.19 -11.99 0.57
C LEU A 99 -12.22 -12.59 1.59
N ARG A 100 -12.45 -12.38 2.89
CA ARG A 100 -11.63 -12.96 3.96
C ARG A 100 -11.90 -14.44 4.20
N VAL A 101 -13.06 -14.96 3.80
CA VAL A 101 -13.52 -16.29 4.24
C VAL A 101 -14.02 -17.19 3.11
N VAL A 102 -14.30 -16.64 1.92
CA VAL A 102 -14.70 -17.46 0.77
C VAL A 102 -13.53 -18.29 0.26
N GLU A 103 -13.78 -19.56 0.00
CA GLU A 103 -12.86 -20.46 -0.71
C GLU A 103 -13.26 -20.57 -2.17
N THR A 104 -12.29 -20.83 -3.05
CA THR A 104 -12.54 -20.87 -4.49
C THR A 104 -11.71 -21.93 -5.22
N ASP A 105 -12.11 -22.22 -6.46
CA ASP A 105 -11.46 -23.16 -7.37
C ASP A 105 -10.19 -22.61 -8.05
N ASN A 106 -9.91 -21.31 -7.91
CA ASN A 106 -8.69 -20.69 -8.43
C ASN A 106 -8.02 -19.80 -7.36
N PRO A 107 -7.14 -20.37 -6.51
CA PRO A 107 -6.51 -19.62 -5.42
C PRO A 107 -5.54 -18.53 -5.91
N LEU A 108 -4.92 -18.69 -7.08
CA LEU A 108 -3.97 -17.71 -7.62
C LEU A 108 -4.69 -16.42 -8.03
N LEU A 109 -5.77 -16.53 -8.80
CA LEU A 109 -6.58 -15.37 -9.21
C LEU A 109 -7.30 -14.76 -7.99
N PHE A 110 -7.73 -15.59 -7.05
CA PHE A 110 -8.36 -15.10 -5.83
C PHE A 110 -7.41 -14.29 -4.96
N HIS A 111 -6.14 -14.69 -4.86
CA HIS A 111 -5.14 -13.94 -4.10
C HIS A 111 -5.01 -12.50 -4.60
N GLN A 112 -5.09 -12.27 -5.92
CA GLN A 112 -5.08 -10.93 -6.51
C GLN A 112 -6.26 -10.07 -6.06
N VAL A 113 -7.44 -10.68 -5.89
CA VAL A 113 -8.64 -10.00 -5.38
C VAL A 113 -8.51 -9.76 -3.86
N GLN A 114 -7.91 -10.69 -3.12
CA GLN A 114 -7.67 -10.53 -1.68
C GLN A 114 -6.66 -9.41 -1.38
N ASP A 115 -5.67 -9.21 -2.26
CA ASP A 115 -4.71 -8.12 -2.14
C ASP A 115 -5.36 -6.72 -2.27
N LEU A 116 -6.61 -6.64 -2.75
CA LEU A 116 -7.41 -5.41 -2.77
C LEU A 116 -8.20 -5.16 -1.47
N ILE A 117 -8.24 -6.09 -0.52
CA ILE A 117 -8.94 -5.89 0.78
C ILE A 117 -8.51 -4.57 1.46
N PRO A 118 -7.21 -4.19 1.50
CA PRO A 118 -6.81 -2.92 2.07
C PRO A 118 -7.36 -1.72 1.29
N PHE A 119 -7.43 -1.77 -0.04
CA PHE A 119 -8.07 -0.73 -0.84
C PHE A 119 -9.57 -0.60 -0.51
N PHE A 120 -10.30 -1.72 -0.47
CA PHE A 120 -11.72 -1.70 -0.07
C PHE A 120 -11.92 -1.21 1.36
N THR A 121 -10.94 -1.45 2.23
CA THR A 121 -10.91 -0.91 3.59
C THR A 121 -10.74 0.60 3.60
N CYS A 122 -9.86 1.15 2.75
CA CYS A 122 -9.81 2.60 2.53
C CYS A 122 -11.17 3.12 2.11
N MET A 123 -11.83 2.48 1.13
CA MET A 123 -13.15 2.90 0.62
C MET A 123 -14.28 2.86 1.66
N MET A 124 -14.09 2.23 2.83
CA MET A 124 -15.01 2.30 3.97
C MET A 124 -14.83 3.55 4.85
N GLY A 125 -13.80 4.35 4.62
CA GLY A 125 -13.42 5.49 5.46
C GLY A 125 -12.36 5.17 6.52
N ASP A 126 -11.92 3.92 6.65
CA ASP A 126 -11.02 3.47 7.72
C ASP A 126 -9.56 3.31 7.24
N LEU A 127 -8.90 4.46 7.02
CA LEU A 127 -7.51 4.49 6.58
C LEU A 127 -6.52 3.86 7.59
N PRO A 128 -6.64 4.09 8.92
CA PRO A 128 -5.75 3.44 9.89
C PRO A 128 -5.85 1.92 9.88
N PHE A 129 -7.06 1.36 9.76
CA PHE A 129 -7.23 -0.09 9.67
C PHE A 129 -6.74 -0.67 8.33
N ALA A 130 -6.91 0.08 7.23
CA ALA A 130 -6.34 -0.29 5.93
C ALA A 130 -4.80 -0.37 5.98
N LEU A 131 -4.15 0.63 6.59
CA LEU A 131 -2.71 0.64 6.83
C LEU A 131 -2.26 -0.58 7.66
N GLY A 132 -2.97 -0.89 8.74
CA GLY A 132 -2.70 -2.09 9.54
C GLY A 132 -2.83 -3.38 8.74
N SER A 133 -3.81 -3.46 7.83
CA SER A 133 -4.05 -4.61 6.96
C SER A 133 -3.02 -4.76 5.83
N LEU A 134 -2.35 -3.68 5.42
CA LEU A 134 -1.24 -3.71 4.46
C LEU A 134 0.06 -4.26 5.06
N LEU A 135 0.25 -4.05 6.35
CA LEU A 135 1.48 -4.35 7.07
C LEU A 135 1.25 -5.23 8.33
N PRO A 136 0.55 -6.39 8.21
CA PRO A 136 0.53 -7.39 9.27
C PRO A 136 1.94 -7.94 9.53
N THR A 137 2.12 -8.58 10.69
CA THR A 137 3.40 -9.17 11.08
C THR A 137 3.83 -10.33 10.19
N VAL A 138 2.88 -11.02 9.56
CA VAL A 138 3.12 -12.18 8.68
C VAL A 138 2.42 -11.95 7.34
N ASN A 139 3.12 -12.23 6.24
CA ASN A 139 2.60 -12.17 4.87
C ASN A 139 2.00 -10.80 4.48
N ALA A 140 2.68 -9.71 4.83
CA ALA A 140 2.23 -8.36 4.54
C ALA A 140 1.94 -8.15 3.04
N PRO A 141 0.72 -7.73 2.63
CA PRO A 141 0.43 -7.39 1.24
C PRO A 141 1.39 -6.35 0.65
N ALA A 142 1.85 -5.40 1.49
CA ALA A 142 2.84 -4.39 1.09
C ALA A 142 4.17 -4.96 0.57
N SER A 143 4.55 -6.18 0.96
CA SER A 143 5.78 -6.82 0.46
C SER A 143 5.76 -7.08 -1.06
N ARG A 144 4.56 -7.18 -1.65
CA ARG A 144 4.33 -7.43 -3.08
C ARG A 144 4.05 -6.14 -3.88
N PHE A 145 4.27 -4.97 -3.29
CA PHE A 145 4.01 -3.72 -3.98
C PHE A 145 4.90 -3.52 -5.20
N THR A 146 4.31 -2.93 -6.23
CA THR A 146 5.07 -2.19 -7.25
C THR A 146 5.31 -0.77 -6.74
N PRO A 147 6.33 -0.06 -7.25
CA PRO A 147 6.52 1.36 -6.94
C PRO A 147 5.25 2.20 -7.15
N GLN A 148 4.53 1.97 -8.24
CA GLN A 148 3.29 2.68 -8.55
C GLN A 148 2.18 2.40 -7.53
N LEU A 149 2.04 1.15 -7.08
CA LEU A 149 1.05 0.80 -6.08
C LEU A 149 1.38 1.43 -4.71
N PHE A 150 2.67 1.50 -4.36
CA PHE A 150 3.10 2.23 -3.17
C PHE A 150 2.73 3.71 -3.23
N LEU A 151 3.07 4.39 -4.34
CA LEU A 151 2.74 5.80 -4.55
C LEU A 151 1.22 6.03 -4.53
N PHE A 152 0.45 5.10 -5.08
CA PHE A 152 -1.01 5.15 -5.08
C PHE A 152 -1.55 5.14 -3.65
N TYR A 153 -1.13 4.17 -2.82
CA TYR A 153 -1.56 4.11 -1.42
C TYR A 153 -1.05 5.29 -0.59
N LEU A 154 0.17 5.76 -0.85
CA LEU A 154 0.71 6.94 -0.19
C LEU A 154 -0.19 8.16 -0.45
N LEU A 155 -0.62 8.36 -1.71
CA LEU A 155 -1.55 9.42 -2.07
C LEU A 155 -2.92 9.23 -1.39
N VAL A 156 -3.52 8.04 -1.47
CA VAL A 156 -4.79 7.73 -0.80
C VAL A 156 -4.74 8.08 0.69
N PHE A 157 -3.66 7.70 1.38
CA PHE A 157 -3.50 7.99 2.80
C PHE A 157 -3.24 9.47 3.09
N GLN A 158 -2.55 10.16 2.18
CA GLN A 158 -2.22 11.58 2.33
C GLN A 158 -3.42 12.50 2.07
N THR A 159 -4.32 12.14 1.16
CA THR A 159 -5.42 13.01 0.72
C THR A 159 -6.78 12.53 1.18
N ALA A 160 -6.91 11.28 1.64
CA ALA A 160 -8.19 10.61 1.85
C ALA A 160 -9.09 10.65 0.60
N THR A 161 -8.49 10.62 -0.59
CA THR A 161 -9.18 10.52 -1.87
C THR A 161 -8.84 9.21 -2.55
N ALA A 162 -9.71 8.73 -3.44
CA ALA A 162 -9.45 7.55 -4.27
C ALA A 162 -10.21 7.66 -5.60
N PRO A 163 -9.76 6.98 -6.66
CA PRO A 163 -10.49 6.93 -7.92
C PRO A 163 -11.79 6.12 -7.79
N LYS A 164 -12.86 6.59 -8.41
CA LYS A 164 -14.13 5.86 -8.47
C LYS A 164 -14.10 4.81 -9.57
N VAL A 165 -13.52 3.65 -9.24
CA VAL A 165 -13.34 2.54 -10.18
C VAL A 165 -13.73 1.22 -9.51
N VAL A 166 -14.34 0.33 -10.29
CA VAL A 166 -14.50 -1.07 -9.90
C VAL A 166 -13.20 -1.78 -10.26
N VAL A 167 -12.53 -2.35 -9.28
CA VAL A 167 -11.25 -3.03 -9.44
C VAL A 167 -11.34 -4.51 -9.08
N LEU A 168 -10.65 -5.34 -9.85
CA LEU A 168 -10.52 -6.78 -9.60
C LEU A 168 -9.07 -7.22 -9.38
N GLN A 169 -8.11 -6.35 -9.69
CA GLN A 169 -6.67 -6.57 -9.51
C GLN A 169 -5.97 -5.24 -9.20
N SER A 170 -4.87 -5.30 -8.44
CA SER A 170 -4.13 -4.10 -7.99
C SER A 170 -3.53 -3.28 -9.13
N SER A 171 -3.28 -3.89 -10.30
CA SER A 171 -2.78 -3.19 -11.49
C SER A 171 -3.78 -2.23 -12.12
N GLU A 172 -5.07 -2.34 -11.79
CA GLU A 172 -6.12 -1.43 -12.27
C GLU A 172 -6.18 -0.13 -11.47
N LEU A 173 -5.47 -0.05 -10.34
CA LEU A 173 -5.34 1.16 -9.54
C LEU A 173 -4.36 2.11 -10.24
N SER A 174 -4.90 3.06 -11.01
CA SER A 174 -4.15 4.07 -11.76
C SER A 174 -4.48 5.50 -11.31
N PHE A 175 -3.52 6.39 -11.48
CA PHE A 175 -3.65 7.83 -11.26
C PHE A 175 -4.51 8.55 -12.30
N ASP A 176 -4.70 7.98 -13.50
CA ASP A 176 -5.36 8.64 -14.65
C ASP A 176 -6.89 8.76 -14.52
N LYS A 177 -7.44 8.36 -13.37
CA LYS A 177 -8.88 8.41 -13.09
C LYS A 177 -9.22 9.64 -12.26
N VAL A 178 -10.49 10.02 -12.26
CA VAL A 178 -10.96 11.11 -11.40
C VAL A 178 -10.94 10.64 -9.94
N TRP A 179 -10.18 11.33 -9.11
CA TRP A 179 -10.08 11.09 -7.67
C TRP A 179 -11.18 11.86 -6.93
N GLU A 180 -11.90 11.18 -6.06
CA GLU A 180 -12.97 11.75 -5.24
C GLU A 180 -12.65 11.55 -3.75
N PRO A 181 -13.12 12.43 -2.85
CA PRO A 181 -13.05 12.20 -1.42
C PRO A 181 -13.69 10.88 -1.01
N ILE A 182 -12.97 10.10 -0.20
CA ILE A 182 -13.52 8.90 0.39
C ILE A 182 -14.47 9.31 1.51
N LYS A 183 -15.69 8.76 1.48
CA LYS A 183 -16.70 9.04 2.48
C LYS A 183 -16.19 8.68 3.89
N ASP A 184 -16.38 9.60 4.83
CA ASP A 184 -16.04 9.45 6.26
C ASP A 184 -14.53 9.23 6.55
N ALA A 185 -13.65 9.37 5.54
CA ALA A 185 -12.20 9.26 5.70
C ALA A 185 -11.56 10.59 6.12
N VAL A 186 -10.51 10.49 6.93
CA VAL A 186 -9.63 11.62 7.27
C VAL A 186 -8.20 11.27 6.86
N PRO A 187 -7.44 12.18 6.22
CA PRO A 187 -6.05 11.97 5.90
C PRO A 187 -5.22 11.50 7.09
N LEU A 188 -4.28 10.58 6.86
CA LEU A 188 -3.36 10.16 7.90
C LEU A 188 -2.36 11.28 8.22
N THR A 189 -1.93 11.33 9.47
CA THR A 189 -0.88 12.28 9.87
C THR A 189 0.41 11.97 9.12
N TRP A 190 1.18 13.01 8.78
CA TRP A 190 2.43 12.87 8.05
C TRP A 190 3.44 11.95 8.77
N VAL A 191 3.47 11.95 10.12
CA VAL A 191 4.25 10.98 10.93
C VAL A 191 3.82 9.53 10.66
N THR A 192 2.50 9.29 10.54
CA THR A 192 1.95 7.96 10.23
C THR A 192 2.29 7.56 8.80
N LEU A 193 2.25 8.49 7.84
CA LEU A 193 2.66 8.27 6.46
C LEU A 193 4.14 7.90 6.35
N VAL A 194 5.01 8.61 7.06
CA VAL A 194 6.45 8.31 7.11
C VAL A 194 6.69 6.92 7.70
N ARG A 195 6.02 6.59 8.82
CA ARG A 195 6.11 5.25 9.41
C ARG A 195 5.63 4.16 8.45
N PHE A 196 4.52 4.39 7.76
CA PHE A 196 4.02 3.50 6.73
C PHE A 196 5.07 3.29 5.63
N ALA A 197 5.57 4.36 5.03
CA ALA A 197 6.52 4.30 3.93
C ALA A 197 7.81 3.59 4.31
N LEU A 198 8.41 3.94 5.46
CA LEU A 198 9.62 3.26 5.94
C LEU A 198 9.40 1.77 6.18
N ARG A 199 8.22 1.36 6.67
CA ARG A 199 7.87 -0.06 6.81
C ARG A 199 7.73 -0.77 5.47
N VAL A 200 7.14 -0.11 4.46
CA VAL A 200 7.07 -0.66 3.09
C VAL A 200 8.46 -0.79 2.48
N HIS A 201 9.31 0.22 2.60
CA HIS A 201 10.71 0.18 2.15
C HIS A 201 11.49 -1.00 2.76
N ARG A 202 11.23 -1.35 4.03
CA ARG A 202 11.85 -2.51 4.68
C ARG A 202 11.37 -3.86 4.14
N CYS A 203 10.11 -3.99 3.75
CA CYS A 203 9.52 -5.28 3.36
C CYS A 203 9.32 -5.46 1.85
N CYS A 204 9.57 -4.44 1.05
CA CYS A 204 9.37 -4.46 -0.40
C CYS A 204 10.61 -3.96 -1.16
N PRO A 205 11.45 -4.88 -1.69
CA PRO A 205 12.67 -4.51 -2.42
C PRO A 205 12.44 -3.62 -3.64
N ALA A 206 11.32 -3.80 -4.34
CA ALA A 206 10.97 -2.97 -5.49
C ALA A 206 10.75 -1.50 -5.11
N VAL A 207 10.04 -1.25 -4.00
CA VAL A 207 9.83 0.10 -3.46
C VAL A 207 11.11 0.66 -2.84
N TYR A 208 11.91 -0.18 -2.19
CA TYR A 208 13.23 0.19 -1.66
C TYR A 208 14.19 0.67 -2.73
N ALA A 209 14.21 0.02 -3.90
CA ALA A 209 15.13 0.36 -4.97
C ALA A 209 14.71 1.63 -5.74
N ASP A 210 13.41 1.95 -5.78
CA ASP A 210 12.82 2.96 -6.66
C ASP A 210 13.03 4.42 -6.18
N PRO A 211 13.68 5.29 -6.98
CA PRO A 211 13.95 6.68 -6.58
C PRO A 211 12.70 7.56 -6.45
N GLN A 212 11.66 7.32 -7.25
CA GLN A 212 10.43 8.11 -7.16
C GLN A 212 9.73 7.87 -5.80
N CYS A 213 9.76 6.63 -5.31
CA CYS A 213 9.24 6.28 -3.98
C CYS A 213 9.98 7.05 -2.88
N TRP A 214 11.32 7.14 -2.96
CA TRP A 214 12.12 7.93 -2.02
C TRP A 214 11.84 9.42 -2.09
N ALA A 215 11.79 9.99 -3.30
CA ALA A 215 11.48 11.41 -3.49
C ALA A 215 10.09 11.77 -2.92
N SER A 216 9.08 10.92 -3.14
CA SER A 216 7.76 11.08 -2.57
C SER A 216 7.76 10.99 -1.03
N LEU A 217 8.51 10.07 -0.44
CA LEU A 217 8.66 9.98 1.01
C LEU A 217 9.31 11.23 1.62
N ILE A 218 10.38 11.74 1.00
CA ILE A 218 11.04 12.98 1.45
C ILE A 218 10.07 14.16 1.37
N ASN A 219 9.28 14.27 0.29
CA ASN A 219 8.26 15.30 0.16
C ASN A 219 7.19 15.22 1.26
N VAL A 220 6.78 14.01 1.67
CA VAL A 220 5.86 13.81 2.79
C VAL A 220 6.50 14.27 4.11
N ALA A 221 7.77 13.96 4.35
CA ALA A 221 8.48 14.44 5.55
C ALA A 221 8.71 15.97 5.51
N ASN A 222 8.77 16.56 4.33
CA ASN A 222 8.87 18.00 4.09
C ASN A 222 7.51 18.73 4.08
N THR A 223 6.41 18.08 4.49
CA THR A 223 5.07 18.71 4.49
C THR A 223 5.01 20.01 5.30
N PRO A 224 5.78 20.18 6.39
CA PRO A 224 6.16 21.50 6.88
C PRO A 224 7.31 22.05 6.02
N LYS A 225 7.00 23.05 5.18
CA LYS A 225 7.99 23.68 4.30
C LYS A 225 8.93 24.56 5.12
N ALA A 226 10.21 24.62 4.71
CA ALA A 226 11.22 25.51 5.28
C ALA A 226 11.36 25.37 6.81
N LEU A 227 11.65 24.15 7.27
CA LEU A 227 11.91 23.88 8.68
C LEU A 227 13.16 24.63 9.13
N GLN A 228 13.06 25.26 10.31
CA GLN A 228 14.23 25.85 10.95
C GLN A 228 15.27 24.76 11.20
N ARG A 229 16.54 25.06 10.85
CA ARG A 229 17.68 24.18 11.11
C ARG A 229 17.78 23.91 12.63
N PRO A 230 17.80 22.63 13.08
CA PRO A 230 18.01 22.30 14.48
C PRO A 230 19.38 22.75 15.00
N SER A 231 19.55 22.74 16.32
CA SER A 231 20.85 23.01 16.93
C SER A 231 21.91 21.99 16.48
N PRO A 232 23.20 22.38 16.37
CA PRO A 232 24.27 21.44 16.03
C PRO A 232 24.35 20.24 16.98
N LYS A 233 24.09 20.47 18.28
CA LYS A 233 24.01 19.42 19.30
C LYS A 233 22.92 18.40 18.96
N PHE A 234 21.72 18.86 18.63
CA PHE A 234 20.62 17.97 18.25
C PHE A 234 20.96 17.16 16.99
N LEU A 235 21.54 17.78 15.97
CA LEU A 235 21.94 17.10 14.73
C LEU A 235 22.98 16.00 14.97
N LEU A 236 23.92 16.21 15.89
CA LEU A 236 24.92 15.22 16.26
C LEU A 236 24.29 14.03 17.02
N GLU A 237 23.45 14.32 18.01
CA GLU A 237 22.74 13.31 18.80
C GLU A 237 21.78 12.47 17.92
N ALA A 238 21.12 13.13 16.96
CA ALA A 238 20.19 12.49 16.04
C ALA A 238 20.83 11.35 15.23
N MET A 239 22.12 11.41 14.89
CA MET A 239 22.79 10.35 14.12
C MET A 239 22.75 9.00 14.84
N GLY A 240 23.03 8.99 16.15
CA GLY A 240 22.99 7.78 16.97
C GLY A 240 21.56 7.24 17.09
N PHE A 241 20.60 8.14 17.33
CA PHE A 241 19.19 7.75 17.47
C PHE A 241 18.60 7.18 16.19
N VAL A 242 18.79 7.87 15.07
CA VAL A 242 18.30 7.44 13.76
C VAL A 242 18.91 6.09 13.39
N SER A 243 20.22 5.90 13.60
CA SER A 243 20.89 4.61 13.37
C SER A 243 20.25 3.50 14.22
N SER A 244 20.07 3.71 15.52
CA SER A 244 19.46 2.70 16.41
C SER A 244 18.02 2.35 16.05
N THR A 245 17.22 3.34 15.63
CA THR A 245 15.82 3.15 15.23
C THR A 245 15.71 2.43 13.89
N LEU A 246 16.66 2.70 12.98
CA LEU A 246 16.68 2.10 11.66
C LEU A 246 17.26 0.69 11.64
N GLN A 247 18.20 0.37 12.54
CA GLN A 247 18.85 -0.93 12.69
C GLN A 247 18.07 -1.95 13.54
N ASP A 248 16.92 -1.57 14.12
CA ASP A 248 16.06 -2.54 14.80
C ASP A 248 15.51 -3.59 13.81
N GLU A 249 16.24 -4.71 13.69
CA GLU A 249 15.98 -5.86 12.82
C GLU A 249 14.69 -6.61 13.20
N TYR A 250 14.19 -6.44 14.44
CA TYR A 250 13.02 -7.15 14.96
C TYR A 250 11.74 -6.31 14.96
N GLY A 251 11.85 -5.00 14.68
CA GLY A 251 10.78 -4.03 14.84
C GLY A 251 9.83 -3.97 13.65
N SER A 252 8.79 -4.83 13.66
CA SER A 252 7.58 -4.63 12.83
C SER A 252 6.95 -3.24 13.00
N ASN A 253 7.34 -2.47 14.03
CA ASN A 253 6.94 -1.08 14.27
C ASN A 253 8.17 -0.19 14.50
N ILE A 254 8.39 0.77 13.61
CA ILE A 254 9.34 1.88 13.84
C ILE A 254 8.78 2.75 14.96
N GLN A 255 9.35 2.62 16.16
CA GLN A 255 9.06 3.47 17.30
C GLN A 255 10.01 4.66 17.28
N ILE A 256 9.45 5.86 17.13
CA ILE A 256 10.20 7.09 17.23
C ILE A 256 10.19 7.48 18.72
N PRO A 257 11.34 7.56 19.40
CA PRO A 257 11.38 7.89 20.81
C PRO A 257 10.73 9.26 21.09
N ARG A 258 9.99 9.37 22.20
CA ARG A 258 9.26 10.60 22.53
C ARG A 258 10.18 11.81 22.69
N PHE A 259 11.30 11.64 23.40
CA PHE A 259 12.29 12.70 23.60
C PHE A 259 12.87 13.23 22.27
N PHE A 260 13.00 12.38 21.25
CA PHE A 260 13.50 12.79 19.94
C PHE A 260 12.49 13.72 19.21
N MET A 261 11.22 13.64 19.59
CA MET A 261 10.12 14.44 19.04
C MET A 261 9.75 15.64 19.92
N GLU A 262 10.39 15.83 21.08
CA GLU A 262 10.01 16.87 22.06
C GLU A 262 10.43 18.28 21.62
N GLU A 263 11.65 18.44 21.11
CA GLU A 263 12.22 19.76 20.77
C GLU A 263 11.96 20.15 19.30
N TYR A 264 12.18 19.21 18.37
CA TYR A 264 12.08 19.43 16.93
C TYR A 264 11.32 18.29 16.23
N PRO A 265 10.00 18.12 16.47
CA PRO A 265 9.24 16.98 15.98
C PRO A 265 9.26 16.82 14.45
N ASP A 266 9.15 17.92 13.73
CA ASP A 266 9.13 17.90 12.26
C ASP A 266 10.51 17.55 11.69
N GLN A 267 11.57 18.16 12.23
CA GLN A 267 12.95 17.92 11.82
C GLN A 267 13.41 16.52 12.19
N ALA A 268 12.99 16.00 13.34
CA ALA A 268 13.29 14.65 13.81
C ALA A 268 12.82 13.59 12.79
N VAL A 269 11.61 13.73 12.26
CA VAL A 269 11.09 12.79 11.26
C VAL A 269 11.76 12.97 9.90
N LEU A 270 12.08 14.20 9.49
CA LEU A 270 12.87 14.42 8.28
C LEU A 270 14.26 13.78 8.41
N LEU A 271 14.92 13.90 9.57
CA LEU A 271 16.20 13.24 9.86
C LEU A 271 16.07 11.72 9.83
N LEU A 272 14.97 11.15 10.32
CA LEU A 272 14.71 9.72 10.24
C LEU A 272 14.62 9.23 8.78
N VAL A 273 13.89 9.95 7.92
CA VAL A 273 13.82 9.64 6.48
C VAL A 273 15.19 9.83 5.82
N THR A 274 15.91 10.88 6.19
CA THR A 274 17.24 11.18 5.66
C THR A 274 18.25 10.09 6.02
N GLY A 275 18.23 9.59 7.26
CA GLY A 275 19.08 8.48 7.67
C GLY A 275 18.70 7.16 6.98
N ALA A 276 17.41 6.92 6.75
CA ALA A 276 16.96 5.75 5.98
C ALA A 276 17.47 5.81 4.53
N LEU A 277 17.45 7.00 3.92
CA LEU A 277 18.02 7.24 2.60
C LEU A 277 19.55 7.05 2.62
N CYS A 278 20.24 7.49 3.67
CA CYS A 278 21.67 7.25 3.84
C CYS A 278 21.99 5.75 3.79
N LEU A 279 21.26 4.94 4.55
CA LEU A 279 21.41 3.48 4.53
C LEU A 279 21.15 2.91 3.12
N ARG A 280 20.14 3.42 2.41
CA ARG A 280 19.84 3.02 1.03
C ARG A 280 20.96 3.33 0.04
N ILE A 281 21.56 4.51 0.13
CA ILE A 281 22.69 4.90 -0.72
C ILE A 281 23.92 4.05 -0.40
N LEU A 282 24.13 3.73 0.88
CA LEU A 282 25.22 2.86 1.32
C LEU A 282 25.06 1.41 0.84
N ASP A 283 23.84 0.90 0.82
CA ASP A 283 23.52 -0.47 0.41
C ASP A 283 23.66 -0.69 -1.11
N ALA A 284 23.20 0.25 -1.94
CA ALA A 284 23.22 0.10 -3.40
C ALA A 284 23.19 1.43 -4.18
N PRO A 285 23.51 1.42 -5.49
CA PRO A 285 23.28 2.55 -6.40
C PRO A 285 21.85 3.09 -6.34
N LEU A 286 21.71 4.41 -6.41
CA LEU A 286 20.42 5.12 -6.44
C LEU A 286 20.41 5.95 -7.72
N ASN A 287 19.65 5.54 -8.72
CA ASN A 287 19.62 6.20 -10.04
C ASN A 287 18.18 6.20 -10.59
N PRO A 288 17.60 7.36 -10.97
CA PRO A 288 18.14 8.71 -10.84
C PRO A 288 18.20 9.20 -9.38
N ALA A 289 19.34 9.75 -8.95
CA ALA A 289 19.51 10.40 -7.65
C ALA A 289 19.01 11.84 -7.66
N PHE A 290 19.05 12.54 -8.80
CA PHE A 290 18.70 13.97 -8.89
C PHE A 290 17.31 14.25 -8.34
N LEU A 291 16.32 13.45 -8.73
CA LEU A 291 14.94 13.58 -8.26
C LEU A 291 14.85 13.51 -6.72
N VAL A 292 15.61 12.59 -6.12
CA VAL A 292 15.61 12.34 -4.68
C VAL A 292 16.28 13.50 -3.93
N LEU A 293 17.43 13.96 -4.42
CA LEU A 293 18.15 15.08 -3.80
C LEU A 293 17.38 16.39 -3.94
N ASN A 294 16.74 16.63 -5.09
CA ASN A 294 15.92 17.82 -5.33
C ASN A 294 14.68 17.87 -4.41
N ALA A 295 14.23 16.73 -3.86
CA ALA A 295 13.16 16.73 -2.86
C ALA A 295 13.54 17.46 -1.56
N PHE A 296 14.83 17.67 -1.28
CA PHE A 296 15.33 18.44 -0.14
C PHE A 296 15.40 19.95 -0.36
N LYS A 297 14.99 20.49 -1.51
CA LYS A 297 15.19 21.90 -1.88
C LYS A 297 14.72 22.93 -0.83
N GLU A 298 13.67 22.62 -0.07
CA GLU A 298 13.14 23.50 0.98
C GLU A 298 13.84 23.33 2.33
N ASN A 299 14.64 22.27 2.51
CA ASN A 299 15.30 21.88 3.76
C ASN A 299 16.75 21.43 3.47
N VAL A 300 17.53 22.32 2.83
CA VAL A 300 18.92 22.05 2.41
C VAL A 300 19.83 21.63 3.56
N TRP A 301 19.53 22.06 4.80
CA TRP A 301 20.27 21.62 5.98
C TRP A 301 20.20 20.09 6.20
N ALA A 302 19.08 19.45 5.85
CA ALA A 302 18.92 18.00 5.96
C ALA A 302 19.74 17.28 4.88
N LEU A 303 19.85 17.87 3.69
CA LEU A 303 20.76 17.41 2.65
C LEU A 303 22.23 17.52 3.09
N GLY A 304 22.61 18.63 3.74
CA GLY A 304 23.93 18.77 4.36
C GLY A 304 24.20 17.68 5.41
N TRP A 305 23.20 17.33 6.22
CA TRP A 305 23.27 16.25 7.20
C TRP A 305 23.39 14.86 6.56
N LEU A 306 22.75 14.63 5.41
CA LEU A 306 22.96 13.42 4.60
C LEU A 306 24.42 13.28 4.18
N TRP A 307 25.02 14.35 3.67
CA TRP A 307 26.44 14.37 3.26
C TRP A 307 27.39 14.12 4.42
N SER A 308 27.16 14.74 5.57
CA SER A 308 27.99 14.48 6.74
C SER A 308 27.89 13.02 7.18
N THR A 309 26.70 12.41 7.09
CA THR A 309 26.50 11.01 7.48
C THR A 309 27.18 10.06 6.48
N LEU A 310 27.03 10.29 5.17
CA LEU A 310 27.68 9.49 4.12
C LEU A 310 29.20 9.59 4.15
N SER A 311 29.76 10.70 4.62
CA SER A 311 31.22 10.89 4.74
C SER A 311 31.91 9.85 5.63
N SER A 312 31.15 9.15 6.49
CA SER A 312 31.63 8.01 7.26
C SER A 312 32.03 6.80 6.40
N SER A 313 31.57 6.73 5.16
CA SER A 313 31.93 5.71 4.16
C SER A 313 32.46 6.37 2.87
N PRO A 314 33.75 6.77 2.84
CA PRO A 314 34.30 7.57 1.74
C PRO A 314 34.22 6.89 0.38
N GLU A 315 34.43 5.57 0.32
CA GLU A 315 34.42 4.81 -0.94
C GLU A 315 33.05 4.87 -1.61
N ARG A 316 31.99 4.51 -0.88
CA ARG A 316 30.64 4.49 -1.42
C ARG A 316 30.12 5.91 -1.67
N PHE A 317 30.46 6.87 -0.81
CA PHE A 317 30.08 8.26 -1.02
C PHE A 317 30.70 8.86 -2.28
N ASN A 318 31.99 8.61 -2.53
CA ASN A 318 32.65 9.08 -3.76
C ASN A 318 32.04 8.42 -5.01
N SER A 319 31.76 7.12 -4.98
CA SER A 319 31.05 6.42 -6.08
C SER A 319 29.70 7.07 -6.37
N PHE A 320 28.90 7.33 -5.33
CA PHE A 320 27.61 7.98 -5.47
C PHE A 320 27.72 9.40 -6.07
N LEU A 321 28.73 10.18 -5.68
CA LEU A 321 28.95 11.52 -6.25
C LEU A 321 29.33 11.46 -7.74
N LEU A 322 30.12 10.47 -8.15
CA LEU A 322 30.44 10.25 -9.57
C LEU A 322 29.18 9.87 -10.36
N GLU A 323 28.41 8.89 -9.88
CA GLU A 323 27.12 8.48 -10.47
C GLU A 323 26.17 9.68 -10.64
N PHE A 324 26.04 10.52 -9.60
CA PHE A 324 25.21 11.72 -9.63
C PHE A 324 25.74 12.79 -10.60
N SER A 325 27.06 12.96 -10.69
CA SER A 325 27.67 13.92 -11.63
C SER A 325 27.34 13.54 -13.07
N GLU A 326 27.53 12.26 -13.43
CA GLU A 326 27.18 11.73 -14.75
C GLU A 326 25.68 11.90 -15.06
N GLU A 327 24.81 11.64 -14.08
CA GLU A 327 23.37 11.88 -14.22
C GLU A 327 23.06 13.35 -14.52
N THR A 328 23.66 14.29 -13.77
CA THR A 328 23.40 15.73 -13.98
C THR A 328 23.89 16.23 -15.33
N GLU A 329 25.04 15.74 -15.81
CA GLU A 329 25.57 16.09 -17.14
C GLU A 329 24.64 15.63 -18.26
N ASN A 330 24.05 14.45 -18.10
CA ASN A 330 23.06 13.90 -19.04
C ASN A 330 21.72 14.66 -19.01
N ILE A 331 21.33 15.24 -17.86
CA ILE A 331 20.08 16.02 -17.70
C ILE A 331 20.24 17.45 -18.23
N THR A 332 21.37 18.12 -17.98
CA THR A 332 21.52 19.56 -18.28
C THR A 332 22.27 19.88 -19.55
N GLY A 333 23.01 18.95 -20.16
CA GLY A 333 23.84 19.23 -21.34
C GLY A 333 24.91 20.32 -21.13
N LEU A 334 25.03 20.88 -19.92
CA LEU A 334 25.91 21.99 -19.51
C LEU A 334 26.13 21.93 -17.99
N SER A 335 27.36 21.57 -17.60
CA SER A 335 28.10 21.83 -16.35
C SER A 335 27.36 21.69 -14.99
N SER A 336 27.81 20.70 -14.21
CA SER A 336 27.47 20.27 -12.84
C SER A 336 27.84 21.23 -11.69
N HIS A 337 28.30 22.45 -11.99
CA HIS A 337 28.93 23.34 -10.98
C HIS A 337 28.02 23.93 -9.90
N HIS A 338 26.69 23.88 -10.02
CA HIS A 338 25.79 24.51 -9.03
C HIS A 338 25.58 23.66 -7.75
N TRP A 339 25.66 22.34 -7.84
CA TRP A 339 25.39 21.44 -6.70
C TRP A 339 26.60 21.21 -5.79
N PHE A 340 27.81 21.30 -6.33
CA PHE A 340 29.05 21.11 -5.58
C PHE A 340 29.34 22.23 -4.57
N HIS A 341 28.71 23.40 -4.69
CA HIS A 341 28.85 24.49 -3.72
C HIS A 341 28.10 24.24 -2.39
N LEU A 342 27.23 23.24 -2.30
CA LEU A 342 26.61 22.81 -1.03
C LEU A 342 27.54 21.98 -0.14
N ARG A 343 28.81 21.81 -0.53
CA ARG A 343 29.85 21.11 0.24
C ARG A 343 30.59 22.02 1.24
N ILE A 344 30.40 23.34 1.20
CA ILE A 344 31.20 24.28 2.02
C ILE A 344 30.28 25.10 2.92
N ASP A 345 29.90 24.47 4.03
CA ASP A 345 29.73 25.14 5.33
C ASP A 345 30.25 24.14 6.38
N GLN A 346 31.54 23.81 6.29
CA GLN A 346 32.27 23.35 7.47
C GLN A 346 32.53 24.58 8.34
N PRO A 347 32.25 24.54 9.66
CA PRO A 347 32.75 25.55 10.55
C PRO A 347 34.27 25.43 10.59
N ASP A 348 34.97 26.51 10.30
CA ASP A 348 36.40 26.62 10.59
C ASP A 348 36.62 26.35 12.09
N SER A 349 37.55 25.43 12.35
CA SER A 349 38.43 25.30 13.53
C SER A 349 37.83 25.42 14.94
#